data_AF-E3BML8-F1
#
_entry.id   AF-E3BML8-F1
#
_cell.length_a   1.000
_cell.length_b   1.000
_cell.length_c   1.000
_cell.angle_alpha   90.00
_cell.angle_beta   90.00
_cell.angle_gamma   90.00
#
_symmetry.space_group_name_H-M   'P 1'
#
loop_
_entity.id
_entity.type
_entity.pdbx_description
1 polymer ?
#
loop_
_entity_poly.entity_id
_entity_poly.type
_entity_poly.pdbx_seq_one_letter_code
_entity_poly.pdbx_strand_id
1 'polypeptide(L)'
;MKWFINFYITIAVISLTSVSSEQNRAYCDKKSWNKALKSEFALESKYNENAESFNKMLVHYQARPFLYQNFSKQEIQDIWVQHQSISYFTWTEEHESVVKTIEQLVHRKDVVYLLLEQAINQKQLWQEITSHCNHMGDKSNQSAGSRYVKVGDSRIGDVKELIDKLETLLQIYKREKAAIRYTK
;
A
#
# COMPACT_ATOMS: atom_id res chain seq x y z
N MET A 1 1.06 80.25 0.24
CA MET A 1 -0.01 80.02 1.24
C MET A 1 -0.94 78.93 0.73
N LYS A 2 -1.21 77.91 1.57
CA LYS A 2 -2.22 76.82 1.45
C LYS A 2 -2.08 75.89 0.23
N TRP A 3 -1.32 74.78 0.32
CA TRP A 3 -1.73 73.44 0.77
C TRP A 3 -3.11 72.99 0.26
N PHE A 4 -3.13 72.06 -0.70
CA PHE A 4 -3.97 70.86 -0.68
C PHE A 4 -3.28 69.74 -1.47
N ILE A 5 -2.97 68.67 -0.74
CA ILE A 5 -2.45 67.40 -1.25
C ILE A 5 -3.64 66.63 -1.81
N ASN A 6 -3.68 66.38 -3.12
CA ASN A 6 -4.60 65.42 -3.71
C ASN A 6 -3.89 64.07 -3.84
N PHE A 7 -4.26 63.15 -2.95
CA PHE A 7 -3.92 61.73 -3.03
C PHE A 7 -4.64 61.11 -4.24
N TYR A 8 -3.88 60.72 -5.26
CA TYR A 8 -4.36 59.81 -6.29
C TYR A 8 -4.29 58.39 -5.73
N ILE A 9 -5.42 57.88 -5.21
CA ILE A 9 -5.58 56.44 -4.95
C ILE A 9 -5.94 55.79 -6.28
N THR A 10 -4.94 55.26 -6.96
CA THR A 10 -5.12 54.32 -8.05
C THR A 10 -5.70 53.03 -7.46
N ILE A 11 -7.01 52.82 -7.65
CA ILE A 11 -7.64 51.53 -7.38
C ILE A 11 -7.15 50.58 -8.47
N ALA A 12 -6.08 49.84 -8.18
CA ALA A 12 -5.76 48.65 -8.94
C ALA A 12 -6.89 47.64 -8.70
N VAL A 13 -7.77 47.50 -9.69
CA VAL A 13 -8.69 46.36 -9.77
C VAL A 13 -7.82 45.13 -10.02
N ILE A 14 -7.40 44.49 -8.92
CA ILE A 14 -6.81 43.16 -8.98
C ILE A 14 -7.98 42.22 -9.23
N SER A 15 -8.24 41.96 -10.51
CA SER A 15 -9.08 40.84 -10.94
C SER A 15 -8.39 39.54 -10.49
N LEU A 16 -8.64 39.14 -9.25
CA LEU A 16 -8.37 37.80 -8.76
C LEU A 16 -9.35 36.86 -9.48
N THR A 17 -9.01 36.47 -10.70
CA THR A 17 -9.55 35.23 -11.26
C THR A 17 -8.89 34.08 -10.50
N SER A 18 -9.41 33.81 -9.30
CA SER A 18 -9.23 32.51 -8.67
C SER A 18 -9.94 31.50 -9.56
N VAL A 19 -9.21 30.97 -10.55
CA VAL A 19 -9.60 29.73 -11.24
C VAL A 19 -9.49 28.64 -10.18
N SER A 20 -10.54 28.50 -9.37
CA SER A 20 -10.65 27.36 -8.47
C SER A 20 -10.83 26.14 -9.34
N SER A 21 -9.89 25.20 -9.27
CA SER A 21 -9.96 23.91 -9.94
C SER A 21 -11.22 23.16 -9.50
N GLU A 22 -12.30 23.25 -10.27
CA GLU A 22 -13.55 22.50 -10.03
C GLU A 22 -13.38 20.97 -10.20
N GLN A 23 -12.22 20.51 -10.67
CA GLN A 23 -12.01 19.10 -11.04
C GLN A 23 -11.92 18.11 -9.86
N ASN A 24 -11.76 18.58 -8.62
CA ASN A 24 -11.57 17.70 -7.45
C ASN A 24 -12.53 17.95 -6.28
N ARG A 25 -13.57 18.77 -6.41
CA ARG A 25 -14.54 18.90 -5.30
C ARG A 25 -15.45 17.69 -5.25
N ALA A 26 -15.49 17.04 -4.09
CA ALA A 26 -16.41 15.94 -3.81
C ALA A 26 -17.78 16.51 -3.41
N TYR A 27 -18.76 16.34 -4.28
CA TYR A 27 -20.11 16.88 -4.08
C TYR A 27 -21.10 15.76 -3.76
N CYS A 28 -22.23 16.16 -3.17
CA CYS A 28 -23.39 15.28 -3.04
C CYS A 28 -24.16 15.25 -4.36
N ASP A 29 -23.56 14.62 -5.37
CA ASP A 29 -24.19 14.43 -6.65
C ASP A 29 -23.87 13.05 -7.23
N LYS A 30 -24.66 12.65 -8.22
CA LYS A 30 -24.54 11.35 -8.89
C LYS A 30 -23.16 11.14 -9.54
N LYS A 31 -22.52 12.20 -10.04
CA LYS A 31 -21.23 12.11 -10.75
C LYS A 31 -20.10 11.82 -9.77
N SER A 32 -20.00 12.58 -8.68
CA SER A 32 -19.04 12.36 -7.60
C SER A 32 -19.23 10.99 -6.96
N TRP A 33 -20.48 10.60 -6.71
CA TRP A 33 -20.82 9.28 -6.16
C TRP A 33 -20.34 8.14 -7.07
N ASN A 34 -20.69 8.17 -8.35
CA ASN A 34 -20.29 7.13 -9.30
C ASN A 34 -18.78 7.07 -9.51
N LYS A 35 -18.10 8.22 -9.48
CA LYS A 35 -16.63 8.28 -9.53
C LYS A 35 -16.03 7.58 -8.30
N ALA A 36 -16.55 7.87 -7.10
CA ALA A 36 -16.09 7.26 -5.85
C ALA A 36 -16.34 5.74 -5.81
N LEU A 37 -17.50 5.28 -6.27
CA LEU A 37 -17.77 3.84 -6.40
C LEU A 37 -16.81 3.15 -7.36
N LYS A 38 -16.53 3.76 -8.51
CA LYS A 38 -15.62 3.17 -9.49
C LYS A 38 -14.20 3.06 -8.92
N SER A 39 -13.72 4.07 -8.20
CA SER A 39 -12.42 4.00 -7.54
C SER A 39 -12.39 3.01 -6.37
N GLU A 40 -13.49 2.85 -5.63
CA GLU A 40 -13.65 1.83 -4.58
C GLU A 40 -13.46 0.42 -5.15
N PHE A 41 -14.18 0.08 -6.23
CA PHE A 41 -14.07 -1.25 -6.84
C PHE A 41 -12.69 -1.51 -7.44
N ALA A 42 -12.06 -0.48 -8.03
CA ALA A 42 -10.70 -0.61 -8.54
C ALA A 42 -9.69 -0.86 -7.41
N LEU A 43 -9.86 -0.20 -6.25
CA LEU A 43 -9.05 -0.41 -5.06
C LEU A 43 -9.23 -1.83 -4.52
N GLU A 44 -10.47 -2.29 -4.42
CA GLU A 44 -10.80 -3.64 -3.98
C GLU A 44 -10.20 -4.72 -4.88
N SER A 45 -10.31 -4.58 -6.21
CA SER A 45 -9.70 -5.51 -7.17
C SER A 45 -8.19 -5.61 -6.95
N LYS A 46 -7.51 -4.47 -6.86
CA LYS A 46 -6.06 -4.43 -6.62
C LYS A 46 -5.68 -5.05 -5.27
N TYR A 47 -6.47 -4.83 -4.23
CA TYR A 47 -6.26 -5.49 -2.94
C TYR A 47 -6.36 -7.01 -3.09
N ASN A 48 -7.42 -7.51 -3.71
CA ASN A 48 -7.66 -8.94 -3.89
C ASN A 48 -6.54 -9.59 -4.72
N GLU A 49 -6.07 -8.95 -5.79
CA GLU A 49 -4.94 -9.43 -6.59
C GLU A 49 -3.64 -9.55 -5.77
N ASN A 50 -3.39 -8.60 -4.87
CA ASN A 50 -2.22 -8.64 -4.00
C ASN A 50 -2.36 -9.70 -2.90
N ALA A 51 -3.54 -9.83 -2.30
CA ALA A 51 -3.83 -10.86 -1.32
C ALA A 51 -3.74 -12.27 -1.93
N GLU A 52 -4.28 -12.49 -3.12
CA GLU A 52 -4.21 -13.77 -3.82
C GLU A 52 -2.76 -14.16 -4.12
N SER A 53 -1.94 -13.21 -4.57
CA SER A 53 -0.54 -13.52 -4.83
C SER A 53 0.26 -13.75 -3.55
N PHE A 54 -0.05 -13.06 -2.45
CA PHE A 54 0.53 -13.39 -1.16
C PHE A 54 0.17 -14.81 -0.76
N ASN A 55 -1.09 -15.22 -0.92
CA ASN A 55 -1.53 -16.59 -0.62
C ASN A 55 -0.77 -17.63 -1.46
N LYS A 56 -0.52 -17.36 -2.75
CA LYS A 56 0.32 -18.23 -3.59
C LYS A 56 1.75 -18.36 -3.05
N MET A 57 2.36 -17.25 -2.64
CA MET A 57 3.69 -17.27 -2.01
C MET A 57 3.69 -18.03 -0.68
N LEU A 58 2.63 -17.89 0.12
CA LEU A 58 2.49 -18.55 1.40
C LEU A 58 2.44 -20.08 1.25
N VAL A 59 1.78 -20.61 0.21
CA VAL A 59 1.78 -22.05 -0.08
C VAL A 59 3.20 -22.55 -0.36
N HIS A 60 3.99 -21.82 -1.15
CA HIS A 60 5.39 -22.17 -1.39
C HIS A 60 6.25 -22.11 -0.12
N TYR A 61 6.00 -21.13 0.74
CA TYR A 61 6.64 -21.05 2.05
C TYR A 61 6.31 -22.25 2.94
N GLN A 62 5.03 -22.61 3.07
CA GLN A 62 4.58 -23.71 3.93
C GLN A 62 5.14 -25.07 3.50
N ALA A 63 5.41 -25.26 2.21
CA ALA A 63 5.98 -26.48 1.68
C ALA A 63 7.52 -26.54 1.76
N ARG A 64 8.20 -25.42 2.04
CA ARG A 64 9.67 -25.33 1.99
C ARG A 64 10.29 -25.69 3.35
N PRO A 65 11.24 -26.64 3.40
CA PRO A 65 12.06 -26.84 4.58
C PRO A 65 13.09 -25.71 4.67
N PHE A 66 13.08 -24.95 5.77
CA PHE A 66 14.07 -23.90 6.03
C PHE A 66 15.23 -24.42 6.87
N LEU A 67 16.46 -24.22 6.43
CA LEU A 67 17.65 -24.67 7.16
C LEU A 67 17.74 -24.03 8.52
N TYR A 68 17.51 -22.72 8.61
CA TYR A 68 17.65 -21.98 9.88
C TYR A 68 16.68 -22.47 10.97
N GLN A 69 15.61 -23.19 10.58
CA GLN A 69 14.62 -23.74 11.51
C GLN A 69 14.98 -25.16 11.97
N ASN A 70 15.69 -25.93 11.15
CA ASN A 70 15.93 -27.35 11.38
C ASN A 70 17.34 -27.67 11.86
N PHE A 71 18.29 -26.77 11.61
CA PHE A 71 19.71 -27.00 11.89
C PHE A 71 20.33 -25.79 12.59
N SER A 72 21.25 -26.07 13.51
CA SER A 72 22.16 -25.06 14.03
C SER A 72 23.10 -24.60 12.94
N LYS A 73 23.68 -23.41 13.13
CA LYS A 73 24.68 -22.85 12.21
C LYS A 73 25.87 -23.81 12.02
N GLN A 74 26.31 -24.49 13.09
CA GLN A 74 27.42 -25.43 13.02
C GLN A 74 27.05 -26.66 12.17
N GLU A 75 25.86 -27.22 12.37
CA GLU A 75 25.38 -28.36 11.57
C GLU A 75 25.27 -28.00 10.09
N ILE A 76 24.80 -26.79 9.77
CA ILE A 76 24.75 -26.30 8.37
C ILE A 76 26.17 -26.23 7.77
N GLN A 77 27.16 -25.78 8.54
CA GLN A 77 28.55 -25.72 8.10
C GLN A 77 29.17 -27.10 7.93
N ASP A 78 28.89 -28.02 8.85
CA ASP A 78 29.42 -29.38 8.80
C ASP A 78 28.85 -30.16 7.61
N ILE A 79 27.55 -30.01 7.32
CA ILE A 79 26.90 -30.57 6.12
C ILE A 79 27.57 -30.06 4.84
N TRP A 80 27.95 -28.77 4.81
CA TRP A 80 28.62 -28.19 3.67
C TRP A 80 30.00 -28.80 3.41
N VAL A 81 30.83 -28.88 4.46
CA VAL A 81 32.22 -29.39 4.37
C VAL A 81 32.25 -30.85 3.95
N GLN A 82 31.31 -31.66 4.44
CA GLN A 82 31.28 -33.11 4.19
C GLN A 82 30.84 -33.50 2.77
N HIS A 83 30.08 -32.65 2.06
CA HIS A 83 29.44 -32.99 0.78
C HIS A 83 29.76 -32.01 -0.37
N GLN A 84 30.93 -31.37 -0.32
CA GLN A 84 31.30 -30.15 -1.04
C GLN A 84 30.98 -30.10 -2.56
N SER A 85 31.09 -31.20 -3.32
CA SER A 85 30.88 -31.19 -4.78
C SER A 85 29.41 -31.31 -5.21
N ILE A 86 28.63 -32.18 -4.56
CA ILE A 86 27.18 -32.32 -4.81
C ILE A 86 26.42 -31.14 -4.20
N SER A 87 26.90 -30.66 -3.05
CA SER A 87 26.25 -29.59 -2.31
C SER A 87 26.39 -28.23 -3.01
N TYR A 88 27.52 -27.92 -3.64
CA TYR A 88 27.77 -26.60 -4.23
C TYR A 88 26.70 -26.15 -5.25
N PHE A 89 26.27 -27.05 -6.15
CA PHE A 89 25.27 -26.70 -7.18
C PHE A 89 23.88 -26.50 -6.56
N THR A 90 23.41 -27.46 -5.76
CA THR A 90 22.10 -27.39 -5.08
C THR A 90 21.97 -26.17 -4.16
N TRP A 91 23.03 -25.82 -3.42
CA TRP A 91 23.01 -24.66 -2.55
C TRP A 91 23.12 -23.33 -3.30
N THR A 92 23.78 -23.30 -4.45
CA THR A 92 23.80 -22.11 -5.31
C THR A 92 22.40 -21.83 -5.85
N GLU A 93 21.71 -22.85 -6.37
CA GLU A 93 20.32 -22.74 -6.80
C GLU A 93 19.39 -22.33 -5.65
N GLU A 94 19.58 -22.91 -4.46
CA GLU A 94 18.80 -22.57 -3.27
C GLU A 94 19.02 -21.11 -2.85
N HIS A 95 20.27 -20.65 -2.83
CA HIS A 95 20.61 -19.26 -2.54
C HIS A 95 19.98 -18.30 -3.56
N GLU A 96 20.08 -18.59 -4.86
CA GLU A 96 19.47 -17.79 -5.92
C GLU A 96 17.94 -17.74 -5.78
N SER A 97 17.31 -18.87 -5.48
CA SER A 97 15.87 -18.99 -5.20
C SER A 97 15.45 -18.11 -4.02
N VAL A 98 16.19 -18.15 -2.91
CA VAL A 98 15.92 -17.28 -1.74
C VAL A 98 16.08 -15.81 -2.10
N VAL A 99 17.15 -15.43 -2.81
CA VAL A 99 17.40 -14.03 -3.21
C VAL A 99 16.29 -13.51 -4.10
N LYS A 100 15.89 -14.27 -5.12
CA LYS A 100 14.78 -13.91 -6.01
C LYS A 100 13.47 -13.76 -5.24
N THR A 101 13.20 -14.63 -4.28
CA THR A 101 12.00 -14.55 -3.45
C THR A 101 12.01 -13.30 -2.57
N ILE A 102 13.16 -12.93 -2.00
CA ILE A 102 13.33 -11.68 -1.23
C ILE A 102 13.02 -10.47 -2.11
N GLU A 103 13.57 -10.42 -3.33
CA GLU A 103 13.32 -9.31 -4.27
C GLU A 103 11.84 -9.18 -4.63
N GLN A 104 11.18 -10.31 -4.91
CA GLN A 104 9.74 -10.34 -5.18
C GLN A 104 8.93 -9.83 -3.98
N LEU A 105 9.27 -10.24 -2.76
CA LEU A 105 8.59 -9.80 -1.53
C LEU A 105 8.80 -8.31 -1.27
N VAL A 106 10.01 -7.78 -1.47
CA VAL A 106 10.29 -6.35 -1.34
C VAL A 106 9.45 -5.54 -2.33
N HIS A 107 9.50 -5.90 -3.61
CA HIS A 107 8.72 -5.21 -4.64
C HIS A 107 7.22 -5.25 -4.33
N ARG A 108 6.71 -6.41 -3.89
CA ARG A 108 5.30 -6.56 -3.55
C ARG A 108 4.89 -5.69 -2.37
N LYS A 109 5.73 -5.65 -1.34
CA LYS A 109 5.50 -4.82 -0.16
C LYS A 109 5.38 -3.36 -0.57
N ASP A 110 6.25 -2.87 -1.44
CA ASP A 110 6.21 -1.48 -1.93
C ASP A 110 4.90 -1.19 -2.69
N VAL A 111 4.43 -2.12 -3.52
CA VAL A 111 3.13 -2.01 -4.20
C VAL A 111 1.96 -1.95 -3.20
N VAL A 112 1.98 -2.76 -2.15
CA VAL A 112 0.92 -2.75 -1.13
C VAL A 112 0.98 -1.50 -0.24
N TYR A 113 2.17 -0.91 -0.01
CA TYR A 113 2.28 0.39 0.63
C TYR A 113 1.60 1.51 -0.17
N LEU A 114 1.75 1.52 -1.50
CA LEU A 114 1.01 2.46 -2.36
C LEU A 114 -0.50 2.22 -2.32
N LEU A 115 -0.91 0.96 -2.16
CA LEU A 115 -2.33 0.61 -2.00
C LEU A 115 -2.91 1.15 -0.69
N LEU A 116 -2.12 1.17 0.39
CA LEU A 116 -2.52 1.75 1.67
C LEU A 116 -2.82 3.25 1.54
N GLU A 117 -1.96 3.99 0.84
CA GLU A 117 -2.19 5.41 0.56
C GLU A 117 -3.48 5.60 -0.26
N GLN A 118 -3.70 4.78 -1.29
CA GLN A 118 -4.93 4.81 -2.08
C GLN A 118 -6.17 4.53 -1.23
N ALA A 119 -6.11 3.59 -0.28
CA ALA A 119 -7.21 3.30 0.63
C ALA A 119 -7.52 4.45 1.59
N ILE A 120 -6.50 5.13 2.10
CA ILE A 120 -6.66 6.33 2.93
C ILE A 120 -7.35 7.45 2.13
N ASN A 121 -6.85 7.73 0.92
CA ASN A 121 -7.41 8.76 0.05
C ASN A 121 -8.86 8.43 -0.36
N GLN A 122 -9.16 7.17 -0.61
CA GLN A 122 -10.51 6.71 -0.95
C GLN A 122 -11.48 6.88 0.23
N LYS A 123 -11.06 6.56 1.45
CA LYS A 123 -11.84 6.84 2.67
C LYS A 123 -12.10 8.35 2.81
N GLN A 124 -11.07 9.18 2.61
CA GLN A 124 -11.21 10.63 2.69
C GLN A 124 -12.22 11.17 1.67
N LEU A 125 -12.19 10.67 0.43
CA LEU A 125 -13.18 11.02 -0.59
C LEU A 125 -14.62 10.73 -0.11
N TRP A 126 -14.85 9.56 0.49
CA TRP A 126 -16.16 9.23 1.06
C TRP A 126 -16.55 10.13 2.23
N GLN A 127 -15.60 10.54 3.06
CA GLN A 127 -15.86 11.49 4.15
C GLN A 127 -16.29 12.86 3.60
N GLU A 128 -15.64 13.34 2.55
CA GLU A 128 -15.98 14.61 1.89
C GLU A 128 -17.37 14.55 1.25
N ILE A 129 -17.68 13.49 0.48
CA ILE A 129 -19.02 13.29 -0.11
C ILE A 129 -20.08 13.22 0.99
N THR A 130 -19.85 12.44 2.04
CA THR A 130 -20.79 12.26 3.16
C THR A 130 -21.06 13.58 3.87
N SER A 131 -20.00 14.35 4.13
CA SER A 131 -20.10 15.67 4.73
C SER A 131 -20.93 16.60 3.85
N HIS A 132 -20.66 16.66 2.55
CA HIS A 132 -21.43 17.49 1.63
C HIS A 132 -22.91 17.07 1.56
N CYS A 133 -23.20 15.77 1.56
CA CYS A 133 -24.59 15.27 1.58
C CYS A 133 -25.33 15.67 2.86
N ASN A 134 -24.66 15.66 4.01
CA ASN A 134 -25.26 16.14 5.25
C ASN A 134 -25.61 17.64 5.17
N HIS A 135 -24.72 18.47 4.60
CA HIS A 135 -24.97 19.91 4.42
C HIS A 135 -26.14 20.19 3.46
N MET A 136 -26.32 19.36 2.43
CA MET A 136 -27.43 19.47 1.47
C MET A 136 -28.75 18.88 1.99
N GLY A 137 -28.76 18.28 3.19
CA GLY A 137 -29.95 17.63 3.75
C GLY A 137 -30.29 16.27 3.14
N ASP A 138 -29.43 15.71 2.29
CA ASP A 138 -29.63 14.39 1.68
C ASP A 138 -29.24 13.28 2.66
N LYS A 139 -30.20 12.91 3.52
CA LYS A 139 -30.00 11.89 4.57
C LYS A 139 -29.74 10.49 4.02
N SER A 140 -30.25 10.18 2.83
CA SER A 140 -30.05 8.86 2.20
C SER A 140 -28.59 8.70 1.79
N ASN A 141 -28.07 9.64 0.99
CA ASN A 141 -26.68 9.58 0.53
C ASN A 141 -25.68 9.84 1.67
N GLN A 142 -26.02 10.65 2.67
CA GLN A 142 -25.24 10.75 3.90
C GLN A 142 -25.09 9.39 4.59
N SER A 143 -26.21 8.69 4.79
CA SER A 143 -26.21 7.40 5.50
C SER A 143 -25.44 6.33 4.71
N ALA A 144 -25.62 6.29 3.39
CA ALA A 144 -24.88 5.39 2.51
C ALA A 144 -23.38 5.73 2.50
N GLY A 145 -23.00 7.00 2.39
CA GLY A 145 -21.61 7.44 2.37
C GLY A 145 -20.89 7.11 3.69
N SER A 146 -21.58 7.28 4.82
CA SER A 146 -21.06 6.88 6.14
C SER A 146 -20.74 5.39 6.24
N ARG A 147 -21.46 4.53 5.50
CA ARG A 147 -21.12 3.09 5.42
C ARG A 147 -19.82 2.88 4.65
N TYR A 148 -19.63 3.59 3.53
CA TYR A 148 -18.40 3.52 2.76
C TYR A 148 -17.18 4.05 3.53
N VAL A 149 -17.35 5.06 4.39
CA VAL A 149 -16.27 5.49 5.30
C VAL A 149 -15.84 4.34 6.23
N LYS A 150 -16.79 3.59 6.79
CA LYS A 150 -16.50 2.42 7.64
C LYS A 150 -15.87 1.27 6.85
N VAL A 151 -16.30 1.06 5.60
CA VAL A 151 -15.65 0.10 4.69
C VAL A 151 -14.20 0.52 4.44
N GLY A 152 -13.94 1.82 4.24
CA GLY A 152 -12.60 2.37 4.11
C GLY A 152 -11.73 2.10 5.34
N ASP A 153 -12.27 2.22 6.56
CA ASP A 153 -11.56 1.84 7.79
C ASP A 153 -11.16 0.37 7.80
N SER A 154 -12.10 -0.53 7.47
CA SER A 154 -11.81 -1.96 7.36
C SER A 154 -10.72 -2.23 6.32
N ARG A 155 -10.84 -1.62 5.13
CA ARG A 155 -9.88 -1.80 4.03
C ARG A 155 -8.48 -1.34 4.41
N ILE A 156 -8.35 -0.22 5.11
CA ILE A 156 -7.05 0.25 5.63
C ILE A 156 -6.46 -0.77 6.59
N GLY A 157 -7.28 -1.38 7.46
CA GLY A 157 -6.87 -2.48 8.35
C GLY A 157 -6.36 -3.69 7.56
N ASP A 158 -7.15 -4.16 6.59
CA ASP A 158 -6.82 -5.32 5.76
C ASP A 158 -5.51 -5.12 4.98
N VAL A 159 -5.30 -3.93 4.42
CA VAL A 159 -4.06 -3.59 3.69
C VAL A 159 -2.86 -3.57 4.64
N LYS A 160 -2.98 -3.02 5.85
CA LYS A 160 -1.91 -3.05 6.86
C LYS A 160 -1.57 -4.48 7.27
N GLU A 161 -2.58 -5.32 7.49
CA GLU A 161 -2.36 -6.72 7.81
C GLU A 161 -1.60 -7.45 6.68
N LEU A 162 -1.92 -7.16 5.42
CA LEU A 162 -1.19 -7.72 4.29
C LEU A 162 0.28 -7.26 4.25
N ILE A 163 0.56 -6.00 4.60
CA ILE A 163 1.94 -5.49 4.73
C ILE A 163 2.69 -6.27 5.81
N ASP A 164 2.10 -6.44 6.99
CA ASP A 164 2.72 -7.14 8.12
C ASP A 164 3.02 -8.62 7.78
N LYS A 165 2.09 -9.26 7.07
CA LYS A 165 2.26 -10.63 6.55
C LYS A 165 3.41 -10.73 5.55
N LEU A 166 3.50 -9.79 4.61
CA LEU A 166 4.62 -9.72 3.65
C LEU A 166 5.96 -9.47 4.36
N GLU A 167 5.99 -8.60 5.36
CA GLU A 167 7.17 -8.31 6.14
C GLU A 167 7.63 -9.53 6.95
N THR A 168 6.70 -10.24 7.57
CA THR A 168 6.98 -11.51 8.28
C THR A 168 7.65 -12.50 7.34
N LEU A 169 7.07 -12.70 6.15
CA LEU A 169 7.61 -13.64 5.17
C LEU A 169 8.99 -13.21 4.67
N LEU A 170 9.18 -11.91 4.43
CA LEU A 170 10.47 -11.33 4.06
C LEU A 170 11.56 -11.58 5.12
N GLN A 171 11.23 -11.44 6.41
CA GLN A 171 12.19 -11.70 7.49
C GLN A 171 12.59 -13.18 7.57
N ILE A 172 11.65 -14.09 7.33
CA ILE A 172 11.92 -15.54 7.27
C ILE A 172 12.93 -15.83 6.15
N TYR A 173 12.70 -15.34 4.93
CA TYR A 173 13.64 -15.57 3.82
C TYR A 173 15.00 -14.88 4.04
N LYS A 174 15.04 -13.72 4.70
CA LYS A 174 16.32 -13.08 5.08
C LYS A 174 17.14 -13.93 6.05
N ARG A 175 16.49 -14.58 7.02
CA ARG A 175 17.16 -15.51 7.95
C ARG A 175 17.69 -16.73 7.21
N GLU A 176 16.90 -17.27 6.29
CA GLU A 176 17.35 -18.39 5.45
C GLU A 176 18.55 -18.02 4.59
N LYS A 177 18.52 -16.84 3.95
CA LYS A 177 19.67 -16.34 3.19
C LYS A 177 20.92 -16.25 4.05
N ALA A 178 20.79 -15.81 5.30
CA ALA A 178 21.91 -15.72 6.22
C ALA A 178 22.46 -17.11 6.58
N ALA A 179 21.57 -18.09 6.82
CA ALA A 179 21.95 -19.48 7.09
C ALA A 179 22.74 -20.09 5.91
N ILE A 180 22.26 -19.91 4.68
CA ILE A 180 22.95 -20.40 3.47
C ILE A 180 24.27 -19.65 3.26
N ARG A 181 24.37 -18.36 3.57
CA ARG A 181 25.62 -17.59 3.37
C ARG A 181 26.78 -18.12 4.22
N TYR A 182 26.51 -18.75 5.37
CA TYR A 182 27.54 -19.35 6.22
C TYR A 182 28.14 -20.65 5.68
N THR A 183 27.66 -21.12 4.53
CA THR A 183 28.25 -22.27 3.83
C THR A 183 29.33 -21.88 2.82
N LYS A 184 29.60 -20.58 2.58
CA LYS A 184 30.77 -20.16 1.79
C LYS A 184 32.00 -19.98 2.67
#